data_AF-A0A354UA12-F1
#
_entry.id   AF-A0A354UA12-F1
#
_cell.length_a   1.000
_cell.length_b   1.000
_cell.length_c   1.000
_cell.angle_alpha   90.00
_cell.angle_beta   90.00
_cell.angle_gamma   90.00
#
_symmetry.space_group_name_H-M   'P 1'
#
loop_
_entity.id
_entity.type
_entity.pdbx_description
1 polymer ?
#
loop_
_entity_poly.entity_id
_entity_poly.type
_entity_poly.pdbx_seq_one_letter_code
_entity_poly.pdbx_strand_id
1 'polypeptide(L)'
;MFFDGCKKMTALLLLSAFLPVFGDSQLRITSEKPIPVRRELLGVNQLGYGDGYGLVVPRTHTVVPELVQLLKESGFASQRYPGGCGATHTFNWKVAAGLEGRKPVLGLMEFLNLCEATSMMPILSISGFRGSPEEAAELVEFLNSPADDAHPWAKRRAELGHPAPYKVRYFEYGN
;
A
#
# COMPACT_ATOMS: atom_id res chain seq x y z
N MET A 1 -90.91 -4.60 5.94
CA MET A 1 -90.29 -5.41 4.87
C MET A 1 -89.59 -4.44 3.96
N PHE A 2 -88.29 -4.26 4.18
CA PHE A 2 -87.18 -4.87 3.43
C PHE A 2 -86.94 -4.19 2.06
N PHE A 3 -85.85 -3.39 2.03
CA PHE A 3 -84.87 -3.02 0.97
C PHE A 3 -85.38 -2.74 -0.45
N ASP A 4 -84.83 -1.82 -1.25
CA ASP A 4 -83.42 -1.52 -1.49
C ASP A 4 -83.34 -0.26 -2.37
N GLY A 5 -82.29 0.58 -2.24
CA GLY A 5 -82.25 1.80 -3.06
C GLY A 5 -81.10 2.78 -2.81
N CYS A 6 -79.90 2.38 -3.23
CA CYS A 6 -78.82 3.27 -3.68
C CYS A 6 -78.09 4.12 -2.60
N LYS A 7 -77.15 3.47 -1.91
CA LYS A 7 -75.96 4.15 -1.36
C LYS A 7 -75.09 4.67 -2.51
N LYS A 8 -75.07 5.98 -2.76
CA LYS A 8 -73.95 6.62 -3.46
C LYS A 8 -72.84 6.90 -2.44
N MET A 9 -71.99 5.91 -2.20
CA MET A 9 -70.70 6.13 -1.57
C MET A 9 -69.81 6.82 -2.61
N THR A 10 -69.60 8.11 -2.45
CA THR A 10 -68.54 8.85 -3.13
C THR A 10 -67.20 8.25 -2.69
N ALA A 11 -66.63 7.38 -3.52
CA ALA A 11 -65.26 6.92 -3.33
C ALA A 11 -64.33 8.11 -3.57
N LEU A 12 -63.90 8.75 -2.48
CA LEU A 12 -62.82 9.70 -2.51
C LEU A 12 -61.54 8.90 -2.82
N LEU A 13 -61.18 8.80 -4.10
CA LEU A 13 -59.85 8.34 -4.49
C LEU A 13 -58.84 9.34 -3.94
N LEU A 14 -58.28 9.02 -2.76
CA LEU A 14 -56.99 9.54 -2.34
C LEU A 14 -55.96 9.00 -3.32
N LEU A 15 -55.76 9.70 -4.44
CA LEU A 15 -54.49 9.61 -5.16
C LEU A 15 -53.43 10.20 -4.22
N SER A 16 -52.81 9.35 -3.43
CA SER A 16 -51.48 9.62 -2.88
C SER A 16 -50.55 9.74 -4.07
N ALA A 17 -50.41 10.97 -4.59
CA ALA A 17 -49.33 11.31 -5.48
C ALA A 17 -48.03 11.12 -4.69
N PHE A 18 -47.42 9.94 -4.84
CA PHE A 18 -46.01 9.75 -4.56
C PHE A 18 -45.25 10.62 -5.57
N LEU A 19 -45.13 11.91 -5.25
CA LEU A 19 -44.18 12.78 -5.90
C LEU A 19 -42.81 12.25 -5.54
N PRO A 20 -42.00 11.77 -6.50
CA PRO A 20 -40.62 11.46 -6.22
C PRO A 20 -39.96 12.76 -5.75
N VAL A 21 -39.54 12.79 -4.49
CA VAL A 21 -38.71 13.87 -3.96
C VAL A 21 -37.34 13.66 -4.58
N PHE A 22 -37.12 14.24 -5.76
CA PHE A 22 -35.78 14.40 -6.30
C PHE A 22 -35.14 15.54 -5.52
N GLY A 23 -34.14 15.22 -4.69
CA GLY A 23 -33.31 16.22 -4.06
C GLY A 23 -32.34 16.80 -5.08
N ASP A 24 -32.53 18.06 -5.47
CA ASP A 24 -31.54 18.77 -6.27
C ASP A 24 -30.31 19.10 -5.42
N SER A 25 -29.13 18.68 -5.90
CA SER A 25 -27.85 19.02 -5.30
C SER A 25 -27.04 19.85 -6.29
N GLN A 26 -26.58 21.03 -5.85
CA GLN A 26 -25.68 21.87 -6.62
C GLN A 26 -24.29 21.87 -5.97
N LEU A 27 -23.27 21.45 -6.72
CA LEU A 27 -21.86 21.56 -6.34
C LEU A 27 -21.25 22.75 -7.09
N ARG A 28 -20.76 23.75 -6.34
CA ARG A 28 -19.97 24.85 -6.91
C ARG A 28 -18.53 24.72 -6.42
N ILE A 29 -17.59 24.51 -7.34
CA ILE A 29 -16.17 24.57 -7.04
C ILE A 29 -15.78 26.05 -6.92
N THR A 30 -15.50 26.50 -5.71
CA THR A 30 -15.18 27.90 -5.38
C THR A 30 -13.67 28.17 -5.25
N SER A 31 -12.84 27.13 -5.35
CA SER A 31 -11.39 27.25 -5.28
C SER A 31 -10.84 27.99 -6.50
N GLU A 32 -10.19 29.14 -6.27
CA GLU A 32 -9.55 29.94 -7.31
C GLU A 32 -8.11 29.50 -7.60
N LYS A 33 -7.51 28.64 -6.75
CA LYS A 33 -6.13 28.18 -6.90
C LYS A 33 -6.00 26.67 -6.65
N PRO A 34 -5.82 25.85 -7.68
CA PRO A 34 -5.59 24.42 -7.52
C PRO A 34 -4.33 24.15 -6.69
N ILE A 35 -4.44 23.29 -5.67
CA ILE A 35 -3.28 22.74 -4.95
C ILE A 35 -2.99 21.37 -5.58
N PRO A 36 -1.76 21.13 -6.08
CA PRO A 36 -1.40 19.82 -6.62
C PRO A 36 -1.56 18.73 -5.56
N VAL A 37 -2.28 17.67 -5.89
CA VAL A 37 -2.33 16.45 -5.07
C VAL A 37 -1.03 15.70 -5.29
N ARG A 38 -0.24 15.52 -4.22
CA ARG A 38 0.95 14.68 -4.27
C ARG A 38 0.57 13.25 -4.61
N ARG A 39 1.20 12.69 -5.63
CA ARG A 39 0.86 11.34 -6.11
C ARG A 39 1.10 10.29 -5.02
N GLU A 40 2.11 10.50 -4.18
CA GLU A 40 2.51 9.63 -3.07
C GLU A 40 1.39 9.39 -2.05
N LEU A 41 0.35 10.24 -2.02
CA LEU A 41 -0.87 10.02 -1.23
C LEU A 41 -1.65 8.78 -1.71
N LEU A 42 -1.57 8.46 -2.99
CA LEU A 42 -2.17 7.29 -3.61
C LEU A 42 -1.25 6.08 -3.41
N GLY A 43 -1.13 5.67 -2.15
CA GLY A 43 -0.27 4.58 -1.72
C GLY A 43 -1.03 3.30 -1.39
N VAL A 44 -0.29 2.20 -1.34
CA VAL A 44 -0.77 0.92 -0.81
C VAL A 44 0.14 0.39 0.29
N ASN A 45 -0.42 -0.42 1.18
CA ASN A 45 0.32 -1.04 2.27
C ASN A 45 0.60 -2.51 1.93
N GLN A 46 1.89 -2.83 1.72
CA GLN A 46 2.33 -4.18 1.44
C GLN A 46 2.62 -4.92 2.73
N LEU A 47 1.77 -5.89 3.01
CA LEU A 47 1.92 -6.76 4.15
C LEU A 47 2.93 -7.88 3.84
N GLY A 48 4.02 -7.93 4.58
CA GLY A 48 5.08 -8.95 4.50
C GLY A 48 4.74 -10.27 5.21
N TYR A 49 3.45 -10.58 5.42
CA TYR A 49 3.02 -11.80 6.11
C TYR A 49 3.03 -13.04 5.20
N GLY A 50 3.03 -14.20 5.85
CA GLY A 50 2.70 -15.47 5.22
C GLY A 50 3.54 -15.78 3.98
N ASP A 51 2.86 -16.13 2.90
CA ASP A 51 3.44 -16.41 1.58
C ASP A 51 3.48 -15.19 0.65
N GLY A 52 3.33 -13.98 1.20
CA GLY A 52 3.22 -12.75 0.41
C GLY A 52 1.84 -12.57 -0.24
N TYR A 53 0.80 -13.30 0.21
CA TYR A 53 -0.58 -13.20 -0.28
C TYR A 53 -0.71 -13.34 -1.80
N GLY A 54 0.10 -14.22 -2.38
CA GLY A 54 0.13 -14.46 -3.83
C GLY A 54 0.93 -13.41 -4.62
N LEU A 55 1.57 -12.42 -3.97
CA LEU A 55 2.45 -11.48 -4.65
C LEU A 55 3.72 -12.16 -5.21
N VAL A 56 4.17 -13.23 -4.56
CA VAL A 56 5.40 -13.94 -4.90
C VAL A 56 5.07 -15.35 -5.38
N VAL A 57 5.65 -15.77 -6.50
CA VAL A 57 5.53 -17.13 -7.00
C VAL A 57 6.10 -18.10 -5.94
N PRO A 58 5.31 -19.09 -5.47
CA PRO A 58 5.69 -19.93 -4.35
C PRO A 58 7.08 -20.56 -4.52
N ARG A 59 7.92 -20.41 -3.48
CA ARG A 59 9.31 -20.96 -3.39
C ARG A 59 10.34 -20.37 -4.36
N THR A 60 10.05 -19.27 -5.06
CA THR A 60 10.97 -18.70 -6.06
C THR A 60 11.48 -17.30 -5.74
N HIS A 61 10.95 -16.64 -4.69
CA HIS A 61 11.20 -15.22 -4.39
C HIS A 61 10.99 -14.27 -5.58
N THR A 62 10.27 -14.71 -6.61
CA THR A 62 9.98 -13.92 -7.80
C THR A 62 8.60 -13.31 -7.65
N VAL A 63 8.49 -11.98 -7.73
CA VAL A 63 7.19 -11.31 -7.76
C VAL A 63 6.45 -11.73 -9.02
N VAL A 64 5.16 -12.08 -8.89
CA VAL A 64 4.31 -12.53 -9.99
C VAL A 64 4.27 -11.45 -11.08
N PRO A 65 4.76 -11.71 -12.31
CA PRO A 65 4.89 -10.70 -13.36
C PRO A 65 3.58 -10.00 -13.71
N GLU A 66 2.46 -10.74 -13.72
CA GLU A 66 1.13 -10.21 -13.99
C GLU A 66 0.70 -9.18 -12.92
N LEU A 67 1.04 -9.42 -11.65
CA LEU A 67 0.76 -8.47 -10.58
C LEU A 67 1.63 -7.21 -10.69
N VAL A 68 2.88 -7.33 -11.16
CA VAL A 68 3.71 -6.15 -11.46
C VAL A 68 3.03 -5.27 -12.53
N GLN A 69 2.47 -5.89 -13.57
CA GLN A 69 1.78 -5.15 -14.63
C GLN A 69 0.51 -4.48 -14.11
N LEU A 70 -0.31 -5.18 -13.32
CA LEU A 70 -1.50 -4.59 -12.71
C LEU A 70 -1.17 -3.43 -11.76
N LEU A 71 -0.07 -3.53 -11.01
CA LEU A 71 0.40 -2.44 -10.14
C LEU A 71 0.87 -1.22 -10.95
N LYS A 72 1.49 -1.41 -12.12
CA LYS A 72 1.83 -0.30 -13.03
C LYS A 72 0.56 0.39 -13.55
N GLU A 73 -0.44 -0.39 -13.91
CA GLU A 73 -1.70 0.10 -14.49
C GLU A 73 -2.61 0.76 -13.45
N SER A 74 -2.54 0.36 -12.18
CA SER A 74 -3.41 0.91 -11.12
C SER A 74 -3.10 2.38 -10.77
N GLY A 75 -1.91 2.86 -11.11
CA GLY A 75 -1.51 4.24 -10.90
C GLY A 75 -1.15 4.61 -9.46
N PHE A 76 -1.00 3.63 -8.56
CA PHE A 76 -0.43 3.86 -7.22
C PHE A 76 0.99 4.42 -7.35
N ALA A 77 1.39 5.23 -6.38
CA ALA A 77 2.66 5.96 -6.43
C ALA A 77 3.55 5.72 -5.21
N SER A 78 3.06 5.04 -4.19
CA SER A 78 3.86 4.67 -3.02
C SER A 78 3.47 3.32 -2.46
N GLN A 79 4.43 2.66 -1.82
CA GLN A 79 4.21 1.36 -1.20
C GLN A 79 4.90 1.27 0.15
N ARG A 80 4.13 0.93 1.19
CA ARG A 80 4.64 0.74 2.56
C ARG A 80 5.05 -0.72 2.78
N TYR A 81 6.17 -0.98 3.45
CA TYR A 81 6.67 -2.32 3.81
C TYR A 81 7.42 -2.28 5.16
N PRO A 82 7.40 -3.34 5.99
CA PRO A 82 6.71 -4.63 5.80
C PRO A 82 5.23 -4.61 6.24
N GLY A 83 4.75 -3.50 6.77
CA GLY A 83 3.32 -3.22 6.97
C GLY A 83 2.65 -3.93 8.15
N GLY A 84 1.95 -3.14 8.98
CA GLY A 84 1.10 -3.64 10.07
C GLY A 84 1.86 -4.19 11.28
N CYS A 85 1.14 -4.46 12.36
CA CYS A 85 1.73 -4.86 13.64
C CYS A 85 2.59 -6.12 13.54
N GLY A 86 2.09 -7.18 12.90
CA GLY A 86 2.76 -8.48 12.95
C GLY A 86 4.08 -8.54 12.18
N ALA A 87 4.26 -7.71 11.14
CA ALA A 87 5.46 -7.72 10.30
C ALA A 87 6.41 -6.60 10.71
N THR A 88 5.88 -5.46 11.17
CA THR A 88 6.70 -4.30 11.57
C THR A 88 7.29 -4.46 12.96
N HIS A 89 6.54 -4.97 13.95
CA HIS A 89 7.05 -5.06 15.34
C HIS A 89 8.28 -5.97 15.46
N THR A 90 8.35 -7.03 14.67
CA THR A 90 9.47 -7.98 14.68
C THR A 90 10.40 -7.80 13.50
N PHE A 91 10.27 -6.71 12.73
CA PHE A 91 11.02 -6.53 11.50
C PHE A 91 12.54 -6.58 11.75
N ASN A 92 13.19 -7.49 11.03
CA ASN A 92 14.64 -7.60 10.95
C ASN A 92 15.03 -7.46 9.48
N TRP A 93 15.63 -6.32 9.14
CA TRP A 93 15.98 -6.01 7.76
C TRP A 93 17.07 -6.92 7.20
N LYS A 94 18.02 -7.41 8.03
CA LYS A 94 19.07 -8.34 7.60
C LYS A 94 18.48 -9.69 7.22
N VAL A 95 17.51 -10.17 8.02
CA VAL A 95 16.73 -11.37 7.69
C VAL A 95 15.87 -11.13 6.44
N ALA A 96 15.20 -9.97 6.34
CA ALA A 96 14.39 -9.64 5.18
C ALA A 96 15.21 -9.52 3.88
N ALA A 97 16.45 -9.03 3.96
CA ALA A 97 17.39 -8.99 2.84
C ALA A 97 17.94 -10.37 2.46
N GLY A 98 17.85 -11.36 3.37
CA GLY A 98 18.44 -12.69 3.19
C GLY A 98 19.91 -12.77 3.61
N LEU A 99 20.39 -11.83 4.42
CA LEU A 99 21.75 -11.83 4.97
C LEU A 99 21.88 -12.75 6.19
N GLU A 100 20.77 -13.00 6.88
CA GLU A 100 20.72 -13.79 8.10
C GLU A 100 19.48 -14.69 8.14
N GLY A 101 19.62 -15.86 8.77
CA GLY A 101 18.49 -16.74 9.07
C GLY A 101 17.66 -17.15 7.84
N ARG A 102 16.37 -17.37 8.06
CA ARG A 102 15.42 -17.75 7.00
C ARG A 102 14.73 -16.50 6.46
N LYS A 103 15.07 -16.14 5.21
CA LYS A 103 14.43 -15.05 4.48
C LYS A 103 12.91 -15.25 4.38
N PRO A 104 12.09 -14.21 4.60
CA PRO A 104 10.65 -14.27 4.36
C PRO A 104 10.36 -14.44 2.86
N VAL A 105 9.13 -14.85 2.53
CA VAL A 105 8.73 -15.07 1.13
C VAL A 105 8.85 -13.79 0.31
N LEU A 106 8.30 -12.68 0.81
CA LEU A 106 8.55 -11.34 0.30
C LEU A 106 9.65 -10.65 1.14
N GLY A 107 10.89 -10.73 0.67
CA GLY A 107 12.02 -10.05 1.28
C GLY A 107 12.11 -8.58 0.92
N LEU A 108 13.06 -7.90 1.58
CA LEU A 108 13.34 -6.48 1.38
C LEU A 108 13.79 -6.21 -0.07
N MET A 109 14.66 -7.06 -0.62
CA MET A 109 15.16 -6.90 -1.99
C MET A 109 14.04 -7.08 -3.02
N GLU A 110 13.17 -8.07 -2.84
CA GLU A 110 12.03 -8.30 -3.73
C GLU A 110 11.06 -7.11 -3.70
N PHE A 111 10.79 -6.57 -2.52
CA PHE A 111 9.94 -5.39 -2.35
C PHE A 111 10.54 -4.14 -3.02
N LEU A 112 11.84 -3.88 -2.86
CA LEU A 112 12.48 -2.71 -3.44
C LEU A 112 12.59 -2.83 -4.97
N ASN A 113 12.91 -4.01 -5.48
CA ASN A 113 12.91 -4.27 -6.92
C ASN A 113 11.51 -4.11 -7.53
N LEU A 114 10.46 -4.51 -6.79
CA LEU A 114 9.08 -4.23 -7.20
C LEU A 114 8.82 -2.72 -7.29
N CYS A 115 9.21 -1.96 -6.28
CA CYS A 115 9.06 -0.49 -6.27
C CYS A 115 9.79 0.17 -7.45
N GLU A 116 11.02 -0.25 -7.76
CA GLU A 116 11.74 0.25 -8.94
C GLU A 116 11.03 -0.14 -10.24
N ALA A 117 10.58 -1.41 -10.35
CA ALA A 117 9.89 -1.89 -11.53
C ALA A 117 8.57 -1.16 -11.79
N THR A 118 7.86 -0.73 -10.74
CA THR A 118 6.57 -0.04 -10.83
C THR A 118 6.69 1.48 -10.72
N SER A 119 7.90 2.02 -10.53
CA SER A 119 8.14 3.44 -10.21
C SER A 119 7.36 3.92 -8.97
N MET A 120 7.04 3.02 -8.05
CA MET A 120 6.41 3.37 -6.78
C MET A 120 7.46 3.75 -5.75
N MET A 121 7.17 4.78 -4.96
CA MET A 121 8.05 5.23 -3.91
C MET A 121 7.98 4.28 -2.70
N PRO A 122 9.09 3.65 -2.26
CA PRO A 122 9.09 2.82 -1.08
C PRO A 122 9.01 3.66 0.21
N ILE A 123 8.20 3.20 1.15
CA ILE A 123 8.12 3.70 2.53
C ILE A 123 8.45 2.51 3.44
N LEU A 124 9.58 2.58 4.14
CA LEU A 124 10.07 1.48 4.97
C LEU A 124 9.78 1.73 6.45
N SER A 125 9.03 0.84 7.08
CA SER A 125 8.85 0.87 8.53
C SER A 125 9.98 0.11 9.22
N ILE A 126 10.61 0.75 10.20
CA ILE A 126 11.59 0.18 11.12
C ILE A 126 10.84 -0.19 12.41
N SER A 127 11.21 -1.31 13.03
CA SER A 127 10.58 -1.72 14.28
C SER A 127 10.86 -0.73 15.41
N GLY A 128 9.81 -0.34 16.14
CA GLY A 128 9.94 0.35 17.44
C GLY A 128 10.06 -0.61 18.64
N PHE A 129 10.01 -1.93 18.40
CA PHE A 129 10.05 -2.97 19.44
C PHE A 129 11.36 -3.77 19.41
N ARG A 130 12.06 -3.80 18.28
CA ARG A 130 13.27 -4.55 18.03
C ARG A 130 14.30 -3.66 17.34
N GLY A 131 15.55 -3.86 17.73
CA GLY A 131 16.73 -3.41 17.01
C GLY A 131 17.37 -2.21 17.69
N SER A 132 18.46 -1.72 17.11
CA SER A 132 19.19 -0.58 17.64
C SER A 132 19.30 0.58 16.65
N PRO A 133 19.63 1.80 17.11
CA PRO A 133 19.95 2.93 16.23
C PRO A 133 21.07 2.60 15.23
N GLU A 134 22.05 1.79 15.64
CA GLU A 134 23.13 1.31 14.77
C GLU A 134 22.57 0.43 13.67
N GLU A 135 21.75 -0.58 13.98
CA GLU A 135 21.10 -1.41 12.95
C GLU A 135 20.24 -0.59 11.98
N ALA A 136 19.62 0.51 12.45
CA ALA A 136 18.87 1.42 11.59
C ALA A 136 19.80 2.24 10.68
N ALA A 137 20.94 2.71 11.18
CA ALA A 137 21.96 3.39 10.38
C ALA A 137 22.57 2.46 9.32
N GLU A 138 22.83 1.20 9.69
CA GLU A 138 23.29 0.16 8.76
C GLU A 138 22.28 -0.10 7.64
N LEU A 139 20.97 -0.11 7.95
CA LEU A 139 19.92 -0.19 6.93
C LEU A 139 19.94 1.00 5.98
N VAL A 140 20.09 2.22 6.51
CA VAL A 140 20.19 3.43 5.67
C VAL A 140 21.41 3.36 4.75
N GLU A 141 22.56 2.92 5.25
CA GLU A 141 23.75 2.67 4.43
C GLU A 141 23.48 1.61 3.36
N PHE A 142 22.94 0.45 3.77
CA PHE A 142 22.59 -0.66 2.89
C PHE A 142 21.70 -0.21 1.74
N LEU A 143 20.78 0.73 1.96
CA LEU A 143 19.83 1.18 0.94
C LEU A 143 20.36 2.32 0.07
N ASN A 144 21.16 3.22 0.64
CA ASN A 144 21.38 4.54 0.05
C ASN A 144 22.85 4.88 -0.26
N SER A 145 23.81 4.15 0.31
CA SER A 145 25.23 4.42 0.06
C SER A 145 25.72 3.74 -1.22
N PRO A 146 26.74 4.32 -1.90
CA PRO A 146 27.47 3.63 -2.96
C PRO A 146 28.17 2.37 -2.42
N ALA A 147 28.31 1.35 -3.25
CA ALA A 147 28.99 0.11 -2.87
C ALA A 147 30.51 0.28 -2.99
N ASP A 148 31.15 0.81 -1.95
CA ASP A 148 32.59 1.05 -1.87
C ASP A 148 33.19 0.55 -0.53
N ASP A 149 34.50 0.67 -0.37
CA ASP A 149 35.22 0.18 0.82
C ASP A 149 34.80 0.86 2.14
N ALA A 150 34.24 2.07 2.08
CA ALA A 150 33.76 2.78 3.26
C ALA A 150 32.36 2.33 3.70
N HIS A 151 31.62 1.63 2.84
CA HIS A 151 30.23 1.24 3.06
C HIS A 151 30.06 -0.29 2.96
N PRO A 152 30.43 -1.04 4.01
CA PRO A 152 30.36 -2.51 4.00
C PRO A 152 28.96 -3.05 3.75
N TRP A 153 27.89 -2.41 4.21
CA TRP A 153 26.53 -2.86 3.96
C TRP A 153 26.06 -2.58 2.54
N ALA A 154 26.49 -1.46 1.94
CA ALA A 154 26.23 -1.22 0.52
C ALA A 154 26.96 -2.25 -0.38
N LYS A 155 28.14 -2.74 0.01
CA LYS A 155 28.77 -3.89 -0.65
C LYS A 155 27.95 -5.16 -0.53
N ARG A 156 27.36 -5.44 0.64
CA ARG A 156 26.44 -6.57 0.80
C ARG A 156 25.22 -6.44 -0.13
N ARG A 157 24.65 -5.23 -0.29
CA ARG A 157 23.57 -4.98 -1.27
C ARG A 157 24.03 -5.32 -2.70
N ALA A 158 25.25 -4.92 -3.07
CA ALA A 158 25.83 -5.26 -4.37
C ALA A 158 26.03 -6.76 -4.57
N GLU A 159 26.52 -7.48 -3.55
CA GLU A 159 26.65 -8.95 -3.55
C GLU A 159 25.30 -9.66 -3.72
N LEU A 160 24.22 -9.06 -3.20
CA LEU A 160 22.84 -9.53 -3.40
C LEU A 160 22.27 -9.18 -4.78
N GLY A 161 23.08 -8.64 -5.70
CA GLY A 161 22.72 -8.39 -7.09
C GLY A 161 22.19 -6.99 -7.38
N HIS A 162 22.25 -6.06 -6.42
CA HIS A 162 21.82 -4.67 -6.63
C HIS A 162 22.91 -3.66 -6.21
N PRO A 163 23.87 -3.34 -7.09
CA PRO A 163 24.98 -2.46 -6.74
C PRO A 163 24.57 -0.99 -6.59
N ALA A 164 23.54 -0.54 -7.30
CA ALA A 164 23.09 0.84 -7.26
C ALA A 164 22.36 1.15 -5.93
N PRO A 165 22.43 2.38 -5.40
CA PRO A 165 21.58 2.76 -4.27
C PRO A 165 20.10 2.79 -4.67
N TYR A 166 19.23 2.26 -3.82
CA TYR A 166 17.77 2.35 -3.97
C TYR A 166 17.22 3.76 -3.72
N LYS A 167 17.97 4.62 -3.03
CA LYS A 167 17.60 6.01 -2.72
C LYS A 167 16.27 6.11 -1.97
N VAL A 168 16.05 5.22 -1.00
CA VAL A 168 14.88 5.25 -0.12
C VAL A 168 14.90 6.52 0.73
N ARG A 169 13.80 7.29 0.68
CA ARG A 169 13.67 8.59 1.35
C ARG A 169 12.80 8.55 2.61
N TYR A 170 11.83 7.66 2.65
CA TYR A 170 10.81 7.64 3.69
C TYR A 170 10.99 6.42 4.57
N PHE A 171 11.28 6.69 5.84
CA PHE A 171 11.33 5.71 6.90
C PHE A 171 10.29 6.06 7.95
N GLU A 172 9.55 5.05 8.40
CA GLU A 172 8.62 5.16 9.51
C GLU A 172 9.24 4.46 10.72
N TYR A 173 9.13 5.06 11.90
CA TYR A 173 9.59 4.45 13.14
C TYR A 173 8.40 3.89 13.90
N GLY A 174 8.28 2.57 13.96
CA GLY A 174 7.14 1.88 14.52
C GLY A 174 6.01 1.62 13.51
N ASN A 175 4.85 1.21 14.04
CA ASN A 175 3.62 0.96 13.30
C ASN A 175 2.41 1.48 14.05
#